data_AF-A0A941JLP7-F1
#
_entry.id   AF-A0A941JLP7-F1
#
_cell.length_a   1.000
_cell.length_b   1.000
_cell.length_c   1.000
_cell.angle_alpha   90.00
_cell.angle_beta   90.00
_cell.angle_gamma   90.00
#
_symmetry.space_group_name_H-M   'P 1'
#
loop_
_entity.id
_entity.type
_entity.pdbx_description
1 polymer ?
#
loop_
_entity_poly.entity_id
_entity_poly.type
_entity_poly.pdbx_seq_one_letter_code
_entity_poly.pdbx_strand_id
1 'polypeptide(L)' 'MREQLLVISFEDLSTNPYSTMGEVFEFLGLPAYENAEYKKYNPGSYDPVNDSMGSTLSDFFKPYNKMLEELLDKQFNWQ' A
#
# COMPACT_ATOMS: atom_id res chain seq x y z
N MET A 1 -3.31 20.54 -3.85
CA MET A 1 -2.36 19.64 -3.15
C MET A 1 -2.74 18.17 -3.29
N ARG A 2 -3.98 17.75 -3.02
CA ARG A 2 -4.37 16.33 -3.08
C ARG A 2 -4.08 15.64 -4.43
N GLU A 3 -4.29 16.33 -5.54
CA GLU A 3 -4.07 15.79 -6.90
C GLU A 3 -2.59 15.65 -7.29
N GLN A 4 -1.64 16.07 -6.45
CA GLN A 4 -0.20 15.98 -6.71
C GLN A 4 0.48 14.82 -5.97
N LEU A 5 -0.28 14.00 -5.26
CA LEU A 5 0.23 12.85 -4.52
C LEU A 5 -0.62 11.62 -4.82
N LEU A 6 0.01 10.57 -5.31
CA LEU A 6 -0.56 9.23 -5.41
C LEU A 6 -0.08 8.40 -4.21
N VAL A 7 -1.01 7.76 -3.50
CA VAL A 7 -0.70 6.82 -2.41
C VAL A 7 -1.13 5.43 -2.85
N ILE A 8 -0.16 4.51 -2.92
CA ILE A 8 -0.39 3.10 -3.27
C ILE A 8 -0.16 2.21 -2.05
N SER A 9 -0.88 1.09 -2.00
CA SER A 9 -0.65 0.03 -1.01
C SER A 9 0.49 -0.87 -1.49
N PHE A 10 1.33 -1.31 -0.55
CA PHE A 10 2.33 -2.32 -0.86
C PHE A 10 1.67 -3.69 -1.10
N GLU A 11 0.60 -4.01 -0.38
CA GLU A 11 -0.19 -5.23 -0.55
C GLU A 11 -0.74 -5.33 -1.98
N ASP A 12 -1.34 -4.25 -2.50
CA ASP A 12 -1.81 -4.14 -3.88
C ASP A 12 -0.64 -4.33 -4.87
N LEU A 13 0.46 -3.60 -4.68
CA LEU A 13 1.65 -3.73 -5.52
C LEU A 13 2.20 -5.17 -5.50
N SER A 14 2.12 -5.84 -4.36
CA SER A 14 2.67 -7.17 -4.16
C SER A 14 1.80 -8.30 -4.74
N THR A 15 0.49 -8.05 -4.88
CA THR A 15 -0.52 -9.03 -5.33
C THR A 15 -0.94 -8.78 -6.77
N ASN A 16 -1.09 -7.51 -7.17
CA ASN A 16 -1.54 -7.04 -8.47
C ASN A 16 -0.60 -5.98 -9.09
N PRO A 17 0.71 -6.26 -9.21
CA PRO A 17 1.71 -5.25 -9.57
C PRO A 17 1.45 -4.52 -10.90
N TYR A 18 0.90 -5.22 -11.90
CA TYR A 18 0.58 -4.62 -13.19
C TYR A 18 -0.51 -3.55 -13.09
N SER A 19 -1.57 -3.81 -12.31
CA SER A 19 -2.65 -2.86 -12.11
C SER A 19 -2.16 -1.65 -11.32
N THR A 20 -1.47 -1.89 -10.20
CA THR A 20 -0.94 -0.82 -9.35
C THR A 20 0.07 0.06 -10.09
N MET A 21 0.94 -0.53 -10.91
CA MET A 21 1.88 0.25 -11.72
C MET A 21 1.19 1.00 -12.87
N GLY A 22 0.08 0.47 -13.39
CA GLY A 22 -0.78 1.19 -14.33
C GLY A 22 -1.26 2.52 -13.75
N GLU A 23 -1.76 2.51 -12.50
CA GLU A 23 -2.16 3.73 -11.78
C GLU A 23 -0.98 4.72 -11.62
N VAL A 24 0.23 4.20 -11.33
CA VAL A 24 1.44 5.02 -11.23
C VAL A 24 1.79 5.68 -12.56
N PHE A 25 1.75 4.94 -13.67
CA PHE A 25 2.03 5.48 -15.01
C PHE A 25 0.99 6.54 -15.41
N GLU A 26 -0.29 6.27 -15.17
CA GLU A 26 -1.38 7.22 -15.44
C GLU A 26 -1.21 8.52 -14.63
N PHE A 27 -0.94 8.41 -13.34
CA PHE A 27 -0.68 9.55 -12.47
C PHE A 27 0.52 10.40 -12.92
N LEU A 28 1.57 9.76 -13.43
CA LEU A 28 2.75 10.42 -14.02
C LEU A 28 2.51 10.95 -15.44
N GLY A 29 1.39 10.63 -16.10
CA GLY A 29 1.14 10.96 -17.50
C GLY A 29 2.06 10.21 -18.47
N LEU A 30 2.50 9.00 -18.11
CA LEU A 30 3.41 8.16 -18.89
C LEU A 30 2.66 6.98 -19.54
N PRO A 31 3.13 6.48 -20.69
CA PRO A 31 2.61 5.23 -21.25
C PRO A 31 2.94 4.05 -20.32
N ALA A 32 2.03 3.07 -20.27
CA ALA A 32 2.26 1.83 -19.54
C ALA A 32 3.46 1.06 -20.12
N TYR A 33 4.22 0.41 -19.25
CA TYR A 33 5.36 -0.42 -19.65
C TYR A 33 4.95 -1.89 -19.76
N GLU A 34 4.79 -2.38 -21.00
CA GLU A 34 4.23 -3.72 -21.29
C GLU A 34 5.16 -4.87 -20.93
N ASN A 35 6.48 -4.66 -20.92
CA ASN A 35 7.49 -5.70 -20.70
C ASN A 35 8.07 -5.69 -19.27
N ALA A 36 7.27 -5.23 -18.30
CA ALA A 36 7.69 -5.16 -16.91
C ALA A 36 7.66 -6.54 -16.23
N GLU A 37 8.74 -6.89 -15.52
CA GLU A 37 8.76 -8.02 -14.59
C GLU A 37 8.83 -7.50 -13.15
N TYR A 38 7.78 -7.77 -12.36
CA TYR A 38 7.69 -7.33 -10.97
C TYR A 38 8.03 -8.48 -10.02
N LYS A 39 9.33 -8.78 -9.90
CA LYS A 39 9.84 -9.79 -8.97
C LYS A 39 10.01 -9.21 -7.56
N LYS A 40 9.60 -9.96 -6.54
CA LYS A 40 9.90 -9.65 -5.15
C LYS A 40 11.37 -9.96 -4.88
N TYR A 41 12.16 -8.92 -4.61
CA TYR A 41 13.55 -9.06 -4.19
C TYR A 41 13.67 -8.82 -2.70
N ASN A 42 14.61 -9.50 -2.04
CA ASN A 42 14.89 -9.37 -0.61
C ASN A 42 13.64 -9.49 0.28
N PRO A 43 12.90 -10.62 0.23
CA PRO A 43 11.83 -10.86 1.20
C PRO A 43 12.47 -10.91 2.59
N GLY A 44 12.30 -9.83 3.35
CA GLY A 44 12.74 -9.78 4.74
C GLY A 44 12.10 -10.93 5.52
N SER A 45 12.87 -11.55 6.41
CA SER A 45 12.34 -12.49 7.38
C SER A 45 12.20 -11.75 8.70
N TYR A 46 10.98 -11.74 9.23
CA TYR A 46 10.65 -11.12 10.50
C TYR A 46 10.12 -12.20 11.43
N ASP A 47 10.60 -12.20 12.67
CA ASP A 47 10.01 -13.04 13.71
C ASP A 47 8.57 -12.58 13.98
N PRO A 48 7.65 -13.50 14.30
CA PRO A 48 6.30 -13.14 14.70
C PRO A 48 6.31 -12.15 15.86
N VAL A 49 5.53 -11.07 15.72
CA VAL A 49 5.30 -10.13 16.82
C VAL A 49 4.49 -10.85 17.90
N ASN A 50 4.78 -10.55 19.18
CA ASN A 50 3.95 -11.02 20.29
C ASN A 50 2.50 -10.55 20.09
N ASP A 51 1.51 -11.46 20.16
CA ASP A 51 0.10 -11.15 19.88
C ASP A 51 -0.43 -9.94 20.66
N SER A 52 -0.08 -9.82 21.95
CA SER A 52 -0.50 -8.68 22.79
C SER A 52 0.08 -7.36 22.31
N MET A 53 1.31 -7.37 21.78
CA MET A 53 1.93 -6.19 21.20
C MET A 53 1.29 -5.84 19.86
N GLY A 54 0.99 -6.85 19.03
CA GLY A 54 0.26 -6.69 17.77
C GLY A 54 -1.09 -6.00 17.97
N SER A 55 -1.91 -6.50 18.90
CA SER A 55 -3.22 -5.90 19.21
C SER A 55 -3.08 -4.46 19.74
N THR A 56 -2.11 -4.20 20.62
CA THR A 56 -1.87 -2.85 21.15
C THR A 56 -1.56 -1.85 20.05
N LEU A 57 -0.74 -2.24 19.08
CA LEU A 57 -0.38 -1.39 17.94
C LEU A 57 -1.57 -1.21 16.98
N SER A 58 -2.31 -2.28 16.66
CA SER A 58 -3.53 -2.19 15.83
C SER A 58 -4.54 -1.22 16.46
N ASP A 59 -4.83 -1.35 17.75
CA ASP A 59 -5.78 -0.49 18.45
C ASP A 59 -5.31 0.97 18.49
N PHE A 60 -4.02 1.20 18.70
CA PHE A 60 -3.42 2.54 18.70
C PHE A 60 -3.54 3.20 17.32
N PHE A 61 -3.25 2.47 16.24
CA PHE A 61 -3.24 3.03 14.89
C PHE A 61 -4.63 3.14 14.24
N LYS A 62 -5.60 2.35 14.69
CA LYS A 62 -6.97 2.31 14.15
C LYS A 62 -7.62 3.68 13.88
N PRO A 63 -7.65 4.66 14.81
CA PRO A 63 -8.25 5.96 14.53
C PRO A 63 -7.49 6.73 13.43
N TYR A 64 -6.17 6.61 13.39
CA TYR A 64 -5.33 7.29 12.40
C TYR A 64 -5.44 6.64 11.01
N ASN A 65 -5.53 5.31 10.94
CA ASN A 65 -5.79 4.58 9.70
C ASN A 65 -7.13 5.00 9.11
N LYS A 66 -8.18 5.07 9.95
CA LYS A 66 -9.49 5.54 9.49
C LYS A 66 -9.44 6.99 8.96
N MET A 67 -8.74 7.90 9.66
CA MET A 67 -8.57 9.28 9.18
C MET A 67 -7.81 9.33 7.84
N LEU A 68 -6.81 8.46 7.66
CA LEU A 68 -6.05 8.35 6.42
C LEU A 68 -6.90 7.79 5.28
N GLU A 69 -7.73 6.77 5.54
CA GLU A 69 -8.65 6.18 4.55
C GLU A 69 -9.72 7.19 4.10
N GLU A 70 -10.32 7.90 5.06
CA GLU A 70 -11.28 8.99 4.78
C GLU A 70 -10.63 10.16 4.07
N LEU A 71 -9.37 10.46 4.39
CA LEU A 71 -8.58 11.36 3.58
C LEU A 71 -8.48 10.74 2.20
N LEU A 72 -7.75 9.68 1.96
CA LEU A 72 -7.44 9.20 0.60
C LEU A 72 -8.65 8.72 -0.23
N ASP A 73 -9.84 8.60 0.37
CA ASP A 73 -11.03 7.95 -0.23
C ASP A 73 -10.68 6.55 -0.75
N LYS A 74 -9.84 5.85 0.04
CA LYS A 74 -9.28 4.55 -0.28
C LYS A 74 -9.24 3.70 0.98
N GLN A 75 -9.70 2.46 0.89
CA GLN A 75 -9.65 1.50 1.99
C GLN A 75 -8.37 0.67 1.89
N PHE A 76 -7.63 0.55 2.99
CA PHE A 76 -6.43 -0.29 3.09
C PHE A 76 -6.71 -1.58 3.88
N ASN A 77 -7.80 -1.62 4.66
CA ASN A 77 -8.22 -2.78 5.44
C ASN A 77 -7.16 -3.25 6.45
N TRP A 78 -6.36 -2.33 6.97
CA TRP A 78 -5.41 -2.59 8.05
C TRP A 78 -6.19 -2.68 9.38
N GLN A 79 -6.55 -3.90 9.78
CA GLN A 79 -7.19 -4.23 11.05
C GLN A 79 -6.39 -5.29 11.81
#